data_AF-A0A6A4BI30-F1
#
_entry.id   AF-A0A6A4BI30-F1
#
_cell.length_a   1.000
_cell.length_b   1.000
_cell.length_c   1.000
_cell.angle_alpha   90.00
_cell.angle_beta   90.00
_cell.angle_gamma   90.00
#
_symmetry.space_group_name_H-M   'P 1'
#
loop_
_entity.id
_entity.type
_entity.pdbx_description
1 polymer ?
#
loop_
_entity_poly.entity_id
_entity_poly.type
_entity_poly.pdbx_seq_one_letter_code
_entity_poly.pdbx_strand_id
1 'polypeptide(L)'
;MSKVDYLGHRVSGLGLEAKSKNLESLTVLEFPRTLKGLQSFLGSLNYYHRFIADFAVYATTLYSLTETDFDEYVTRPKFREQEKWTHATRAFDVLKTKLAETQMLKHFDENRESVVIVYASDCAISGVLTQVHDDVYMPVKFNSRTLKPNELNYIVERRSWPCCVS
;
A
#
# COMPACT_ATOMS: atom_id res chain seq x y z
N MET A 1 25.52 -7.06 16.16
CA MET A 1 24.85 -7.46 14.90
C MET A 1 25.34 -6.55 13.80
N SER A 2 25.94 -7.11 12.74
CA SER A 2 26.34 -6.33 11.55
C SER A 2 25.09 -5.88 10.80
N LYS A 3 25.03 -4.59 10.46
CA LYS A 3 24.03 -4.01 9.55
C LYS A 3 24.78 -3.45 8.35
N VAL A 4 24.30 -3.75 7.15
CA VAL A 4 24.93 -3.31 5.89
C VAL A 4 23.89 -2.60 5.03
N ASP A 5 24.23 -1.42 4.54
CA ASP A 5 23.41 -0.71 3.57
C ASP A 5 23.73 -1.24 2.16
N TYR A 6 22.74 -1.79 1.46
CA TYR A 6 22.89 -2.39 0.13
C TYR A 6 21.69 -2.06 -0.76
N LEU A 7 21.95 -1.54 -1.96
CA LEU A 7 20.91 -1.14 -2.95
C LEU A 7 19.80 -0.24 -2.38
N GLY A 8 20.16 0.65 -1.44
CA GLY A 8 19.23 1.56 -0.79
C GLY A 8 18.46 0.95 0.39
N HIS A 9 18.57 -0.36 0.63
CA HIS A 9 17.98 -1.05 1.77
C HIS A 9 19.00 -1.23 2.89
N ARG A 10 18.52 -1.39 4.12
CA ARG A 10 19.35 -1.78 5.26
C ARG A 10 19.14 -3.25 5.55
N VAL A 11 20.18 -4.05 5.33
CA VAL A 11 20.13 -5.51 5.50
C VAL A 11 20.74 -5.86 6.83
N SER A 12 20.05 -6.68 7.61
CA SER A 12 20.54 -7.27 8.85
C SER A 12 20.22 -8.76 8.90
N GLY A 13 20.81 -9.48 9.85
CA GLY A 13 20.43 -10.88 10.11
C GLY A 13 18.97 -11.03 10.56
N LEU A 14 18.31 -9.96 10.98
CA LEU A 14 16.90 -9.97 11.36
C LEU A 14 15.96 -9.79 10.16
N GLY A 15 16.41 -9.20 9.06
CA GLY A 15 15.55 -8.86 7.95
C GLY A 15 16.04 -7.72 7.06
N LEU A 16 15.16 -7.31 6.15
CA LEU A 16 15.32 -6.19 5.22
C LEU A 16 14.55 -4.98 5.74
N GLU A 17 15.27 -3.91 6.05
CA GLU A 17 14.70 -2.64 6.48
C GLU A 17 14.69 -1.61 5.33
N ALA A 18 13.62 -0.83 5.25
CA ALA A 18 13.56 0.33 4.38
C ALA A 18 14.38 1.49 4.96
N LYS A 19 15.11 2.24 4.12
CA LYS A 19 15.96 3.34 4.60
C LYS A 19 15.13 4.51 5.14
N SER A 20 15.34 4.84 6.42
CA SER A 20 14.56 5.83 7.17
C SER A 20 14.64 7.27 6.65
N LYS A 21 15.76 7.65 6.00
CA LYS A 21 16.04 9.05 5.63
C LYS A 21 15.00 9.73 4.72
N ASN A 22 14.26 8.93 3.95
CA ASN A 22 13.20 9.42 3.07
C ASN A 22 11.79 9.06 3.61
N LEU A 23 11.68 8.25 4.67
CA LEU A 23 10.39 7.87 5.25
C LEU A 23 9.79 9.05 6.02
N GLU A 24 10.59 9.74 6.83
CA GLU A 24 10.13 10.87 7.66
C GLU A 24 9.53 12.01 6.84
N SER A 25 10.10 12.30 5.66
CA SER A 25 9.55 13.34 4.78
C SER A 25 8.26 12.91 4.08
N LEU A 26 8.06 11.62 3.85
CA LEU A 26 6.85 11.08 3.23
C LEU A 26 5.70 10.95 4.23
N THR A 27 5.98 10.67 5.51
CA THR A 27 4.95 10.53 6.56
C THR A 27 4.37 11.87 7.01
N VAL A 28 5.15 12.95 6.94
CA VAL A 28 4.72 14.32 7.30
C VAL A 28 4.07 15.06 6.11
N LEU A 29 4.09 14.46 4.91
CA LEU A 29 3.55 15.10 3.72
C LEU A 29 2.05 15.36 3.85
N GLU A 30 1.65 16.61 3.57
CA GLU A 30 0.24 16.97 3.42
C GLU A 30 -0.33 16.39 2.11
N PHE A 31 -1.65 16.24 2.07
CA PHE A 31 -2.31 15.79 0.85
C PHE A 31 -2.01 16.78 -0.31
N PRO A 32 -1.49 16.30 -1.44
CA PRO A 32 -1.07 17.16 -2.54
C PRO A 32 -2.25 17.93 -3.13
N ARG A 33 -2.04 19.19 -3.52
CA ARG A 33 -3.07 20.07 -4.09
C ARG A 33 -3.17 20.01 -5.62
N THR A 34 -2.31 19.22 -6.26
CA THR A 34 -2.24 19.08 -7.72
C THR A 34 -2.07 17.62 -8.11
N LEU A 35 -2.58 17.26 -9.30
CA LEU A 35 -2.41 15.92 -9.85
C LEU A 35 -0.92 15.54 -10.01
N LYS A 36 -0.10 16.49 -10.47
CA LYS A 36 1.36 16.28 -10.59
C LYS A 36 2.02 16.00 -9.23
N GLY A 37 1.59 16.68 -8.17
CA GLY A 37 2.06 16.41 -6.81
C GLY A 37 1.67 15.01 -6.34
N LEU A 38 0.44 14.58 -6.63
CA LEU A 38 -0.03 13.23 -6.31
C LEU A 38 0.74 12.15 -7.07
N GLN A 39 0.97 12.34 -8.37
CA GLN A 39 1.75 11.42 -9.19
C GLN A 39 3.21 11.35 -8.74
N SER A 40 3.80 12.48 -8.35
CA SER A 40 5.16 12.52 -7.78
C SER A 40 5.25 11.74 -6.47
N PHE A 41 4.25 11.87 -5.59
CA PHE A 41 4.15 11.08 -4.36
C PHE A 41 3.98 9.57 -4.65
N LEU A 42 3.08 9.18 -5.55
CA LEU A 42 2.93 7.78 -5.94
C LEU A 42 4.21 7.21 -6.57
N GLY A 43 4.92 8.03 -7.35
CA GLY A 43 6.22 7.69 -7.93
C GLY A 43 7.30 7.46 -6.88
N SER A 44 7.33 8.26 -5.81
CA SER A 44 8.29 8.06 -4.70
C SER A 44 7.97 6.81 -3.87
N LEU A 45 6.68 6.46 -3.74
CA LEU A 45 6.23 5.23 -3.09
C LEU A 45 6.55 3.97 -3.90
N ASN A 46 6.88 4.06 -5.19
CA ASN A 46 7.24 2.89 -5.99
C ASN A 46 8.48 2.14 -5.45
N TYR A 47 9.37 2.81 -4.74
CA TYR A 47 10.46 2.12 -4.03
C TYR A 47 9.94 1.33 -2.81
N TYR A 48 8.95 1.87 -2.12
CA TYR A 48 8.40 1.35 -0.86
C TYR A 48 7.24 0.38 -1.02
N HIS A 49 6.65 0.22 -2.22
CA HIS A 49 5.47 -0.64 -2.41
C HIS A 49 5.68 -2.08 -1.92
N ARG A 50 6.92 -2.58 -1.93
CA ARG A 50 7.28 -3.93 -1.43
C ARG A 50 7.13 -4.08 0.08
N PHE A 51 7.09 -2.96 0.80
CA PHE A 51 6.91 -2.87 2.26
C PHE A 51 5.49 -2.44 2.63
N ILE A 52 4.61 -2.14 1.67
CA ILE A 52 3.27 -1.62 1.96
C ILE A 52 2.24 -2.69 1.61
N ALA A 53 1.52 -3.18 2.62
CA ALA A 53 0.38 -4.05 2.41
C ALA A 53 -0.75 -3.32 1.67
N ASP A 54 -1.33 -3.98 0.66
CA ASP A 54 -2.47 -3.48 -0.12
C ASP A 54 -2.18 -2.18 -0.90
N PHE A 55 -0.91 -1.93 -1.22
CA PHE A 55 -0.49 -0.73 -1.96
C PHE A 55 -1.34 -0.50 -3.22
N ALA A 56 -1.55 -1.52 -4.05
CA ALA A 56 -2.34 -1.41 -5.28
C ALA A 56 -3.79 -0.99 -5.03
N VAL A 57 -4.40 -1.41 -3.91
CA VAL A 57 -5.77 -1.04 -3.56
C VAL A 57 -5.87 0.46 -3.34
N TYR A 58 -5.02 1.00 -2.45
CA TYR A 58 -5.00 2.44 -2.15
C TYR A 58 -4.49 3.29 -3.32
N ALA A 59 -3.46 2.82 -4.02
CA ALA A 59 -2.92 3.51 -5.18
C ALA A 59 -3.96 3.64 -6.29
N THR A 60 -4.79 2.60 -6.51
CA THR A 60 -5.88 2.66 -7.51
C THR A 60 -6.91 3.74 -7.17
N THR A 61 -7.27 3.90 -5.89
CA THR A 61 -8.14 5.00 -5.44
C THR A 61 -7.52 6.36 -5.78
N LEU A 62 -6.22 6.53 -5.57
CA LEU A 62 -5.51 7.76 -5.88
C LEU A 62 -5.35 8.00 -7.40
N TYR A 63 -5.12 6.95 -8.19
CA TYR A 63 -5.05 7.03 -9.65
C TYR A 63 -6.39 7.39 -10.31
N SER A 64 -7.52 7.17 -9.61
CA SER A 64 -8.85 7.58 -10.10
C SER A 64 -9.09 9.09 -10.09
N LEU A 65 -8.20 9.86 -9.45
CA LEU A 65 -8.24 11.32 -9.45
C LEU A 65 -7.68 11.88 -10.77
N THR A 66 -8.45 12.77 -11.39
CA THR A 66 -8.13 13.43 -12.66
C THR A 66 -7.78 14.90 -12.43
N GLU A 67 -7.22 15.55 -13.46
CA GLU A 67 -6.90 16.99 -13.40
C GLU A 67 -8.17 17.82 -13.17
N THR A 68 -9.28 17.42 -13.78
CA THR A 68 -10.60 18.04 -13.61
C THR A 68 -11.11 17.92 -12.18
N ASP A 69 -10.90 16.78 -11.52
CA ASP A 69 -11.26 16.61 -10.10
C ASP A 69 -10.49 17.63 -9.23
N PHE A 70 -9.20 17.83 -9.50
CA PHE A 70 -8.37 18.81 -8.76
C PHE A 70 -8.80 20.26 -9.03
N ASP A 71 -9.15 20.60 -10.27
CA ASP A 71 -9.68 21.93 -10.62
C ASP A 71 -11.01 22.20 -9.90
N GLU A 72 -11.90 21.21 -9.84
CA GLU A 72 -13.17 21.30 -9.10
C GLU A 72 -12.95 21.42 -7.59
N TYR A 73 -11.95 20.72 -7.03
CA TYR A 73 -11.58 20.81 -5.62
C TYR A 73 -11.09 22.22 -5.21
N VAL A 74 -10.40 22.92 -6.12
CA VAL A 74 -9.92 24.29 -5.91
C VAL A 74 -11.05 25.31 -6.09
N THR A 75 -11.89 25.12 -7.11
CA THR A 75 -12.93 26.10 -7.49
C THR A 75 -14.22 25.95 -6.69
N ARG A 76 -14.54 24.77 -6.16
CA ARG A 76 -15.81 24.48 -5.47
C ARG A 76 -15.56 23.83 -4.10
N PRO A 77 -15.57 24.60 -2.98
CA PRO A 77 -15.31 24.05 -1.64
C PRO A 77 -16.29 22.95 -1.21
N LYS A 78 -17.53 22.95 -1.73
CA LYS A 78 -18.53 21.91 -1.46
C LYS A 78 -18.19 20.54 -2.07
N PHE A 79 -17.27 20.49 -3.04
CA PHE A 79 -16.82 19.24 -3.66
C PHE A 79 -15.87 18.42 -2.77
N ARG A 80 -15.34 19.04 -1.69
CA ARG A 80 -14.44 18.38 -0.74
C ARG A 80 -15.12 17.33 0.14
N GLU A 81 -16.46 17.40 0.24
CA GLU A 81 -17.29 16.47 1.03
C GLU A 81 -17.78 15.27 0.20
N GLN A 82 -17.41 15.20 -1.08
CA GLN A 82 -17.81 14.09 -1.93
C GLN A 82 -17.06 12.82 -1.55
N GLU A 83 -17.76 11.68 -1.55
CA GLU A 83 -17.21 10.38 -1.12
C GLU A 83 -15.89 10.02 -1.79
N LYS A 84 -15.70 10.45 -3.05
CA LYS A 84 -14.46 10.26 -3.81
C LYS A 84 -13.25 10.90 -3.13
N TRP A 85 -13.38 12.14 -2.67
CA TRP A 85 -12.31 12.88 -1.99
C TRP A 85 -12.07 12.32 -0.58
N THR A 86 -13.13 12.00 0.16
CA THR A 86 -13.00 11.35 1.48
C THR A 86 -12.27 10.00 1.37
N HIS A 87 -12.59 9.17 0.38
CA HIS A 87 -11.87 7.93 0.12
C HIS A 87 -10.41 8.16 -0.29
N ALA A 88 -10.14 9.15 -1.14
CA ALA A 88 -8.78 9.46 -1.58
C ALA A 88 -7.91 9.98 -0.42
N THR A 89 -8.42 10.90 0.40
CA THR A 89 -7.69 11.40 1.58
C THR A 89 -7.44 10.28 2.57
N ARG A 90 -8.44 9.43 2.83
CA ARG A 90 -8.26 8.25 3.70
C ARG A 90 -7.22 7.28 3.14
N ALA A 91 -7.24 6.98 1.84
CA ALA A 91 -6.25 6.12 1.20
C ALA A 91 -4.83 6.69 1.33
N PHE A 92 -4.68 8.00 1.15
CA PHE A 92 -3.41 8.70 1.33
C PHE A 92 -2.89 8.62 2.76
N ASP A 93 -3.75 8.86 3.76
CA ASP A 93 -3.36 8.76 5.17
C ASP A 93 -3.00 7.34 5.57
N VAL A 94 -3.77 6.34 5.13
CA VAL A 94 -3.45 4.93 5.37
C VAL A 94 -2.11 4.53 4.75
N LEU A 95 -1.80 5.00 3.54
CA LEU A 95 -0.50 4.76 2.91
C LEU A 95 0.66 5.34 3.74
N LYS A 96 0.51 6.56 4.28
CA LYS A 96 1.51 7.17 5.17
C LYS A 96 1.66 6.38 6.47
N THR A 97 0.56 5.97 7.08
CA THR A 97 0.58 5.16 8.31
C THR A 97 1.26 3.82 8.08
N LYS A 98 0.89 3.09 7.01
CA LYS A 98 1.52 1.80 6.67
C LYS A 98 3.01 1.95 6.36
N LEU A 99 3.41 3.05 5.75
CA LEU A 99 4.80 3.38 5.49
C LEU A 99 5.59 3.65 6.78
N ALA A 100 4.95 4.26 7.78
CA ALA A 100 5.54 4.49 9.11
C ALA A 100 5.67 3.18 9.91
N GLU A 101 4.65 2.32 9.86
CA GLU A 101 4.56 1.06 10.61
C GLU A 101 5.46 -0.03 10.03
N THR A 102 5.50 -0.17 8.70
CA THR A 102 6.11 -1.34 8.05
C THR A 102 7.57 -1.07 7.71
N GLN A 103 8.43 -1.11 8.72
CA GLN A 103 9.85 -0.78 8.56
C GLN A 103 10.75 -1.99 8.28
N MET A 104 10.30 -3.22 8.52
CA MET A 104 11.15 -4.42 8.42
C MET A 104 10.40 -5.63 7.89
N LEU A 105 10.93 -6.24 6.83
CA LEU A 105 10.53 -7.55 6.33
C LEU A 105 11.48 -8.62 6.87
N LYS A 106 10.96 -9.76 7.31
CA LYS A 106 11.80 -10.90 7.71
C LYS A 106 12.38 -11.60 6.48
N HIS A 107 13.56 -12.18 6.66
CA HIS A 107 14.08 -13.15 5.69
C HIS A 107 13.19 -14.39 5.71
N PHE A 108 12.97 -14.95 4.53
CA PHE A 108 12.24 -16.20 4.40
C PHE A 108 13.05 -17.35 5.02
N ASP A 109 12.40 -18.16 5.84
CA ASP A 109 12.96 -19.37 6.45
C ASP A 109 12.23 -20.60 5.93
N GLU A 110 12.92 -21.47 5.21
CA GLU A 110 12.32 -22.66 4.58
C GLU A 110 11.75 -23.66 5.61
N ASN A 111 12.21 -23.62 6.85
CA ASN A 111 11.79 -24.57 7.88
C ASN A 111 10.58 -24.08 8.69
N ARG A 112 10.08 -22.87 8.42
CA ARG A 112 8.95 -22.28 9.16
C ARG A 112 7.66 -22.39 8.38
N GLU A 113 6.57 -22.56 9.11
CA GLU A 113 5.24 -22.49 8.52
C GLU A 113 5.00 -21.11 7.89
N SER A 114 4.56 -21.14 6.63
CA SER A 114 4.26 -19.95 5.86
C SER A 114 2.76 -19.83 5.67
N VAL A 115 2.24 -18.65 5.99
CA VAL A 115 0.82 -18.32 5.88
C VAL A 115 0.68 -17.20 4.87
N VAL A 116 -0.10 -17.44 3.83
CA VAL A 116 -0.44 -16.44 2.81
C VAL A 116 -1.81 -15.90 3.14
N ILE A 117 -1.87 -14.60 3.43
CA ILE A 117 -3.12 -13.89 3.65
C ILE A 117 -3.44 -13.11 2.38
N VAL A 118 -4.62 -13.31 1.81
CA VAL A 118 -5.06 -12.68 0.55
C VAL A 118 -6.27 -11.80 0.82
N TYR A 119 -6.20 -10.56 0.32
CA TYR A 119 -7.29 -9.61 0.33
C TYR A 119 -7.66 -9.23 -1.11
N ALA A 120 -8.95 -9.17 -1.40
CA ALA A 120 -9.46 -8.73 -2.70
C ALA A 120 -10.43 -7.58 -2.48
N SER A 121 -10.26 -6.53 -3.28
CA SER A 121 -11.23 -5.45 -3.43
C SER A 121 -11.82 -5.49 -4.84
N ASP A 122 -12.81 -4.63 -5.08
CA ASP A 122 -13.48 -4.51 -6.37
C ASP A 122 -12.52 -4.14 -7.52
N CYS A 123 -11.34 -3.60 -7.22
CA CYS A 123 -10.41 -3.10 -8.23
C CYS A 123 -8.99 -3.71 -8.14
N ALA A 124 -8.64 -4.37 -7.04
CA ALA A 124 -7.28 -4.87 -6.82
C ALA A 124 -7.26 -6.12 -5.93
N ILE A 125 -6.22 -6.93 -6.10
CA ILE A 125 -5.90 -8.05 -5.22
C ILE A 125 -4.58 -7.73 -4.52
N SER A 126 -4.52 -8.06 -3.24
CA SER A 126 -3.34 -7.95 -2.40
C SER A 126 -3.10 -9.25 -1.65
N GLY A 127 -1.85 -9.53 -1.37
CA GLY A 127 -1.44 -10.69 -0.60
C GLY A 127 -0.18 -10.40 0.20
N VAL A 128 -0.12 -10.94 1.41
CA VAL A 128 1.07 -10.94 2.25
C VAL A 128 1.49 -12.38 2.53
N LEU A 129 2.76 -12.66 2.30
CA LEU A 129 3.43 -13.85 2.80
C LEU A 129 3.94 -13.53 4.21
N THR A 130 3.42 -14.26 5.18
CA THR A 130 3.83 -14.18 6.59
C THR A 130 4.42 -15.51 7.04
N GLN A 131 5.29 -15.46 8.04
CA GLN A 131 5.81 -16.64 8.73
C GLN A 131 5.66 -16.47 10.23
N VAL A 132 5.43 -17.58 10.93
CA VAL A 132 5.33 -17.56 12.39
C VAL A 132 6.73 -17.48 13.00
N HIS A 133 6.99 -16.40 13.74
CA HIS A 133 8.18 -16.21 14.55
C HIS A 133 7.75 -15.92 15.98
N ASP A 134 8.10 -16.80 16.91
CA ASP A 134 7.79 -16.64 18.34
C ASP A 134 6.29 -16.38 18.59
N ASP A 135 5.44 -17.19 17.94
CA ASP A 135 3.96 -17.09 17.92
C ASP A 135 3.39 -15.79 17.33
N VAL A 136 4.23 -15.00 16.65
CA VAL A 136 3.82 -13.77 15.95
C VAL A 136 3.96 -13.93 14.44
N TYR A 137 2.94 -13.52 13.69
CA TYR A 137 2.99 -13.47 12.24
C TYR A 137 3.87 -12.31 11.77
N MET A 138 5.04 -12.64 11.23
CA MET A 138 5.98 -11.65 10.71
C MET A 138 5.91 -11.60 9.18
N PRO A 139 5.78 -10.42 8.57
CA PRO A 139 5.71 -10.28 7.12
C PRO A 139 7.07 -10.54 6.47
N VAL A 140 7.08 -11.40 5.46
CA VAL A 140 8.25 -11.71 4.61
C VAL A 140 8.18 -10.93 3.30
N LYS A 141 7.00 -10.89 2.68
CA LYS A 141 6.81 -10.23 1.40
C LYS A 141 5.38 -9.76 1.20
N PHE A 142 5.21 -8.51 0.80
CA PHE A 142 3.94 -7.99 0.29
C PHE A 142 3.90 -8.07 -1.24
N ASN A 143 2.73 -8.36 -1.77
CA ASN A 143 2.45 -8.29 -3.19
C ASN A 143 1.05 -7.74 -3.39
N SER A 144 0.89 -6.81 -4.31
CA SER A 144 -0.43 -6.29 -4.65
C SER A 144 -0.46 -5.89 -6.12
N ARG A 145 -1.60 -6.10 -6.75
CA ARG A 145 -1.81 -5.75 -8.16
C ARG A 145 -3.23 -5.28 -8.40
N THR A 146 -3.38 -4.32 -9.29
CA THR A 146 -4.68 -3.93 -9.83
C THR A 146 -5.20 -5.06 -10.73
N LEU A 147 -6.50 -5.31 -10.65
CA LEU A 147 -7.18 -6.29 -11.48
C LEU A 147 -7.23 -5.82 -12.93
N LYS A 148 -7.05 -6.75 -13.86
CA LYS A 148 -7.20 -6.46 -15.29
C LYS A 148 -8.69 -6.34 -15.64
N PRO A 149 -9.05 -5.62 -16.72
CA PRO A 149 -10.45 -5.47 -17.14
C PRO A 149 -11.20 -6.81 -17.33
N ASN A 150 -10.49 -7.83 -17.81
CA ASN A 150 -11.05 -9.18 -17.97
C ASN A 150 -11.24 -9.91 -16.64
N GLU A 151 -10.48 -9.59 -15.59
CA GLU A 151 -10.60 -10.17 -14.25
C GLU A 151 -11.74 -9.54 -13.44
N LEU A 152 -12.02 -8.25 -13.67
CA LEU A 152 -13.15 -7.53 -13.04
C LEU A 152 -14.50 -8.19 -13.34
N ASN A 153 -14.67 -8.69 -14.58
CA ASN A 153 -15.90 -9.34 -15.00
C ASN A 153 -16.20 -10.64 -14.24
N TYR A 154 -15.17 -11.36 -13.76
CA TYR A 154 -15.35 -12.59 -12.99
C TYR A 154 -15.77 -12.34 -11.54
N ILE A 155 -15.49 -11.15 -10.98
CA ILE A 155 -15.79 -10.80 -9.58
C ILE A 155 -17.22 -10.29 -9.42
N VAL A 156 -17.76 -9.61 -10.45
CA VAL A 156 -19.15 -9.15 -10.47
C VAL A 156 -20.15 -10.31 -10.35
N GLU A 157 -19.79 -11.50 -10.83
CA GLU A 157 -20.63 -12.70 -10.75
C GLU A 157 -20.64 -13.37 -9.36
N ARG A 158 -19.79 -12.91 -8.42
CA ARG A 158 -19.67 -13.45 -7.04
C ARG A 158 -19.99 -12.44 -5.94
N ARG A 159 -21.00 -11.59 -6.15
CA ARG A 159 -21.54 -10.66 -5.12
C ARG A 159 -22.20 -11.35 -3.90
N SER A 160 -22.04 -12.67 -3.75
CA SER A 160 -22.68 -13.52 -2.73
C SER A 160 -21.71 -14.18 -1.73
N TRP A 161 -20.41 -13.88 -1.76
CA TRP A 161 -19.48 -14.43 -0.77
C TRP A 161 -19.16 -13.36 0.29
N PRO A 162 -19.64 -13.51 1.54
CA PRO A 162 -19.20 -12.66 2.63
C PRO A 162 -17.69 -12.82 2.80
N CYS A 163 -17.02 -11.70 3.01
CA CYS A 163 -15.62 -11.63 3.41
C CYS A 163 -15.35 -12.63 4.53
N CYS A 164 -14.69 -13.75 4.23
CA CYS A 164 -14.18 -14.65 5.25
C CYS A 164 -12.95 -14.00 5.89
N VAL A 165 -13.20 -13.28 6.97
CA VAL A 165 -12.31 -13.27 8.12
C VAL A 165 -12.52 -14.60 8.82
N SER A 166 -11.48 -15.42 8.88
CA SER A 166 -11.32 -16.51 9.83
C SER A 166 -9.87 -16.55 10.25
#